data_AF-A0A068YM14-F1
#
_entry.id   AF-A0A068YM14-F1
#
_cell.length_a   1.000
_cell.length_b   1.000
_cell.length_c   1.000
_cell.angle_alpha   90.00
_cell.angle_beta   90.00
_cell.angle_gamma   90.00
#
_symmetry.space_group_name_H-M   'P 1'
#
loop_
_entity.id
_entity.type
_entity.pdbx_description
1 polymer ?
#
loop_
_entity_poly.entity_id
_entity_poly.type
_entity_poly.pdbx_seq_one_letter_code
_entity_poly.pdbx_strand_id
1 'polypeptide(L)'
;MGKRSRRKASKKTIADLPMELGLRICKYLRADDLIQFCHAIPKWKWILNTWPYCYFIGWGMQEWKWLDRYICQVLLTEEDLICGNAIAAIVHRSEQDAIFQRLSYAEFPEHIQRSVRCLYLASHSGASWQRGSMERYYCDLQVVNSSPPTRIFFDVDIDVQHFCIEWYNSSVESRGSPLQQLTNITESTMQLGERRLADYDCVVVDADYGNAYRMYRGIEELVSSMTPLQTFITTGWLHYSRRLVTSLDRMKEMFRCLGGFYDNPLLQTSSSWRIWCKHTMTEDTSCRNLVEMMRWACLDVFWKRSGLVRR
;
A
#
# COMPACT_ATOMS: atom_id res chain seq x y z
N MET A 1 17.22 61.97 -33.83
CA MET A 1 17.82 60.89 -33.03
C MET A 1 16.96 60.65 -31.79
N GLY A 2 16.22 59.54 -31.72
CA GLY A 2 15.42 59.18 -30.55
C GLY A 2 15.49 57.68 -30.31
N LYS A 3 16.44 57.23 -29.47
CA LYS A 3 16.58 55.83 -29.07
C LYS A 3 15.46 55.48 -28.08
N ARG A 4 14.40 54.83 -28.57
CA ARG A 4 13.41 54.14 -27.72
C ARG A 4 14.09 52.98 -27.01
N SER A 5 14.44 53.17 -25.75
CA SER A 5 14.86 52.11 -24.84
C SER A 5 13.67 51.18 -24.57
N ARG A 6 13.68 49.99 -25.17
CA ARG A 6 12.77 48.89 -24.81
C ARG A 6 13.13 48.45 -23.39
N ARG A 7 12.34 48.88 -22.40
CA ARG A 7 12.33 48.24 -21.06
C ARG A 7 11.98 46.76 -21.25
N LYS A 8 12.96 45.87 -21.12
CA LYS A 8 12.71 44.43 -20.93
C LYS A 8 11.91 44.30 -19.64
N ALA A 9 10.65 43.92 -19.74
CA ALA A 9 9.88 43.51 -18.57
C ALA A 9 10.63 42.33 -17.93
N SER A 10 11.16 42.50 -16.72
CA SER A 10 11.73 41.37 -15.98
C SER A 10 10.58 40.42 -15.66
N LYS A 11 10.69 39.17 -16.09
CA LYS A 11 9.73 38.13 -15.71
C LYS A 11 9.92 37.90 -14.21
N LYS A 12 9.07 38.50 -13.39
CA LYS A 12 8.99 38.18 -11.97
C LYS A 12 8.52 36.74 -11.85
N THR A 13 9.30 35.92 -11.17
CA THR A 13 8.97 34.51 -10.92
C THR A 13 8.40 34.35 -9.52
N ILE A 14 7.73 33.22 -9.27
CA ILE A 14 7.24 32.88 -7.92
C ILE A 14 8.38 32.83 -6.89
N ALA A 15 9.60 32.50 -7.32
CA ALA A 15 10.79 32.49 -6.49
C ALA A 15 11.22 33.90 -6.00
N ASP A 16 10.67 34.96 -6.61
CA ASP A 16 10.94 36.36 -6.26
C ASP A 16 9.87 36.94 -5.32
N LEU A 17 8.88 36.13 -4.90
CA LEU A 17 7.88 36.58 -3.92
C LEU A 17 8.52 36.78 -2.54
N PRO A 18 8.07 37.81 -1.79
CA PRO A 18 8.37 37.93 -0.37
C PRO A 18 8.02 36.66 0.41
N MET A 19 8.84 36.37 1.42
CA MET A 19 8.72 35.20 2.28
C MET A 19 7.30 35.06 2.86
N GLU A 20 6.69 36.17 3.25
CA GLU A 20 5.37 36.21 3.88
C GLU A 20 4.27 35.75 2.92
N LEU A 21 4.36 36.13 1.64
CA LEU A 21 3.41 35.68 0.62
C LEU A 21 3.63 34.20 0.30
N GLY A 22 4.89 33.75 0.27
CA GLY A 22 5.20 32.33 0.10
C GLY A 22 4.62 31.45 1.20
N LEU A 23 4.78 31.86 2.45
CA LEU A 23 4.17 31.18 3.59
C LEU A 23 2.64 31.18 3.52
N ARG A 24 2.01 32.27 3.07
CA ARG A 24 0.54 32.30 2.88
C ARG A 24 0.07 31.31 1.83
N ILE A 25 0.81 31.13 0.73
CA ILE A 25 0.50 30.12 -0.29
C ILE A 25 0.62 28.71 0.31
N CYS A 26 1.71 28.45 1.04
CA CYS A 26 1.98 27.14 1.63
C CYS A 26 0.89 26.64 2.60
N LYS A 27 0.14 27.55 3.24
CA LYS A 27 -1.00 27.19 4.12
C LYS A 27 -2.15 26.49 3.41
N TYR A 28 -2.24 26.61 2.09
CA TYR A 28 -3.31 26.01 1.29
C TYR A 28 -2.87 24.72 0.57
N LEU A 29 -1.61 24.32 0.76
CA LEU A 29 -1.06 23.10 0.16
C LEU A 29 -1.22 21.92 1.11
N ARG A 30 -1.49 20.74 0.56
CA ARG A 30 -1.36 19.47 1.31
C ARG A 30 0.12 19.14 1.51
N ALA A 31 0.42 18.17 2.38
CA ALA A 31 1.81 17.85 2.72
C ALA A 31 2.64 17.42 1.50
N ASP A 32 2.07 16.60 0.61
CA ASP A 32 2.66 16.19 -0.67
C ASP A 32 2.87 17.38 -1.61
N ASP A 33 1.84 18.22 -1.78
CA ASP A 33 1.90 19.40 -2.64
C ASP A 33 2.96 20.40 -2.14
N LEU A 34 3.07 20.58 -0.82
CA LEU A 34 4.06 21.45 -0.18
C LEU A 34 5.49 20.96 -0.41
N ILE A 35 5.72 19.65 -0.28
CA ILE A 35 7.03 19.05 -0.54
C ILE A 35 7.42 19.22 -2.02
N GLN A 36 6.52 18.86 -2.94
CA GLN A 36 6.76 19.03 -4.38
C GLN A 36 7.03 20.49 -4.75
N PHE A 37 6.26 21.41 -4.17
CA PHE A 37 6.44 22.84 -4.37
C PHE A 37 7.82 23.32 -3.89
N CYS A 38 8.27 22.87 -2.72
CA CYS A 38 9.59 23.19 -2.20
C CYS A 38 10.74 22.52 -2.99
N HIS A 39 10.49 21.38 -3.63
CA HIS A 39 11.42 20.76 -4.58
C HIS A 39 11.50 21.56 -5.89
N ALA A 40 10.36 22.04 -6.40
CA ALA A 40 10.30 22.86 -7.61
C ALA A 40 10.95 24.25 -7.43
N ILE A 41 10.94 24.78 -6.20
CA ILE A 41 11.55 26.07 -5.84
C ILE A 41 12.55 25.83 -4.70
N PRO A 42 13.80 25.40 -5.00
CA PRO A 42 14.76 25.00 -3.97
C PRO A 42 15.07 26.08 -2.93
N LYS A 43 14.95 27.37 -3.29
CA LYS A 43 15.10 28.50 -2.36
C LYS A 43 14.12 28.46 -1.18
N TRP A 44 13.02 27.71 -1.29
CA TRP A 44 11.96 27.64 -0.30
C TRP A 44 12.00 26.35 0.52
N LYS A 45 13.02 25.48 0.32
CA LYS A 45 13.19 24.23 1.05
C LYS A 45 13.25 24.40 2.58
N TRP A 46 13.67 25.58 3.07
CA TRP A 46 13.69 25.91 4.49
C TRP A 46 12.29 25.87 5.14
N ILE A 47 11.21 26.08 4.37
CA ILE A 47 9.82 26.05 4.86
C ILE A 47 9.50 24.68 5.47
N LEU A 48 9.97 23.59 4.84
CA LEU A 48 9.70 22.23 5.29
C LEU A 48 10.24 21.95 6.70
N ASN A 49 11.33 22.62 7.09
CA ASN A 49 11.97 22.45 8.41
C ASN A 49 11.47 23.46 9.45
N THR A 50 10.56 24.35 9.08
CA THR A 50 10.10 25.43 9.95
C THR A 50 8.74 25.08 10.55
N TRP A 51 8.54 25.38 11.83
CA TRP A 51 7.23 25.26 12.45
C TRP A 51 6.25 26.29 11.84
N PRO A 52 4.98 25.93 11.54
CA PRO A 52 4.29 24.67 11.85
C PRO A 52 4.36 23.60 10.74
N TYR A 53 5.08 23.84 9.65
CA TYR A 53 5.03 22.97 8.47
C TYR A 53 5.67 21.61 8.70
N CYS A 54 6.74 21.52 9.49
CA CYS A 54 7.32 20.23 9.87
C CYS A 54 6.31 19.33 10.61
N TYR A 55 5.48 19.92 11.48
CA TYR A 55 4.40 19.23 12.17
C TYR A 55 3.27 18.84 11.21
N PHE A 56 2.90 19.75 10.29
CA PHE A 56 1.89 19.49 9.27
C PHE A 56 2.27 18.31 8.34
N ILE A 57 3.55 18.21 7.98
CA ILE A 57 4.10 17.07 7.23
C ILE A 57 3.93 15.77 8.03
N GLY A 58 4.27 15.79 9.33
CA GLY A 58 4.01 14.68 10.25
C GLY A 58 2.53 14.28 10.30
N TRP A 59 1.65 15.27 10.41
CA TRP A 59 0.21 15.08 10.47
C TRP A 59 -0.36 14.46 9.18
N GLY A 60 0.12 14.88 8.02
CA GLY A 60 -0.28 14.30 6.73
C GLY A 60 0.02 12.80 6.60
N MET A 61 0.90 12.25 7.44
CA MET A 61 1.20 10.81 7.45
C MET A 61 0.21 9.96 8.25
N GLN A 62 -0.63 10.57 9.09
CA GLN A 62 -1.50 9.83 10.02
C GLN A 62 -2.58 9.01 9.31
N GLU A 63 -2.97 9.42 8.11
CA GLU A 63 -4.00 8.78 7.26
C GLU A 63 -3.41 7.80 6.23
N TRP A 64 -2.14 7.44 6.38
CA TRP A 64 -1.51 6.49 5.49
C TRP A 64 -2.18 5.12 5.55
N LYS A 65 -2.37 4.50 4.39
CA LYS A 65 -3.05 3.22 4.24
C LYS A 65 -2.09 2.04 4.22
N TRP A 66 -0.84 2.28 3.86
CA TRP A 66 0.16 1.24 3.71
C TRP A 66 1.57 1.74 4.03
N LEU A 67 2.43 0.83 4.47
CA LEU A 67 3.88 0.98 4.57
C LEU A 67 4.56 -0.12 3.74
N ASP A 68 5.71 0.19 3.16
CA ASP A 68 6.59 -0.78 2.51
C ASP A 68 7.98 -0.78 3.16
N ARG A 69 8.91 -1.57 2.59
CA ARG A 69 10.28 -1.68 3.07
C ARG A 69 10.98 -0.33 3.23
N TYR A 70 10.94 0.52 2.20
CA TYR A 70 11.66 1.78 2.20
C TYR A 70 11.08 2.74 3.24
N ILE A 71 9.74 2.84 3.28
CA ILE A 71 9.07 3.69 4.25
C ILE A 71 9.38 3.25 5.68
N CYS A 72 9.33 1.94 5.95
CA CYS A 72 9.71 1.43 7.26
C CYS A 72 11.15 1.83 7.60
N GLN A 73 12.11 1.61 6.70
CA GLN A 73 13.52 1.97 6.90
C GLN A 73 13.74 3.46 7.17
N VAL A 74 13.00 4.33 6.50
CA VAL A 74 13.17 5.77 6.71
C VAL A 74 12.48 6.24 7.99
N LEU A 75 11.30 5.71 8.31
CA LEU A 75 10.47 6.23 9.40
C LEU A 75 10.69 5.53 10.75
N LEU A 76 11.22 4.30 10.77
CA LEU A 76 11.17 3.44 11.95
C LEU A 76 12.55 3.04 12.49
N THR A 77 13.64 3.49 11.86
CA THR A 77 15.00 3.13 12.26
C THR A 77 15.53 3.99 13.42
N GLU A 78 14.92 5.15 13.69
CA GLU A 78 15.26 6.03 14.83
C GLU A 78 14.03 6.29 15.71
N GLU A 79 14.25 6.53 17.01
CA GLU A 79 13.17 6.78 17.98
C GLU A 79 12.43 8.10 17.71
N ASP A 80 13.12 9.09 17.16
CA ASP A 80 12.56 10.39 16.81
C ASP A 80 12.33 10.54 15.30
N LEU A 81 11.12 10.97 14.94
CA LEU A 81 10.79 11.30 13.55
C LEU A 81 11.52 12.59 13.14
N ILE A 82 12.66 12.45 12.49
CA ILE A 82 13.34 13.58 11.86
C ILE A 82 12.50 14.06 10.67
N CYS A 83 12.28 15.38 10.55
CA CYS A 83 11.49 15.98 9.46
C CYS A 83 12.00 15.56 8.06
N GLY A 84 13.32 15.42 7.90
CA GLY A 84 13.94 14.89 6.68
C GLY A 84 13.47 13.48 6.32
N ASN A 85 13.33 12.59 7.30
CA ASN A 85 12.84 11.23 7.10
C ASN A 85 11.35 11.23 6.69
N ALA A 86 10.54 12.07 7.34
CA ALA A 86 9.14 12.27 6.96
C ALA A 86 9.02 12.74 5.50
N ILE A 87 9.84 13.70 5.08
CA ILE A 87 9.86 14.20 3.70
C ILE A 87 10.25 13.09 2.73
N ALA A 88 11.33 12.36 3.00
CA ALA A 88 11.79 11.27 2.13
C ALA A 88 10.73 10.17 1.98
N ALA A 89 10.05 9.79 3.08
CA ALA A 89 8.98 8.82 3.05
C ALA A 89 7.76 9.31 2.24
N ILE A 90 7.37 10.59 2.37
CA ILE A 90 6.28 11.17 1.58
C ILE A 90 6.63 11.20 0.10
N VAL A 91 7.86 11.63 -0.27
CA VAL A 91 8.32 11.65 -1.67
C VAL A 91 8.23 10.26 -2.28
N HIS A 92 8.80 9.25 -1.61
CA HIS A 92 8.75 7.87 -2.08
C HIS A 92 7.30 7.38 -2.22
N ARG A 93 6.43 7.68 -1.24
CA ARG A 93 5.02 7.28 -1.30
C ARG A 93 4.30 7.93 -2.49
N SER A 94 4.50 9.22 -2.71
CA SER A 94 3.95 9.92 -3.88
C SER A 94 4.47 9.36 -5.20
N GLU A 95 5.74 8.98 -5.28
CA GLU A 95 6.33 8.33 -6.45
C GLU A 95 5.70 6.97 -6.72
N GLN A 96 5.54 6.14 -5.67
CA GLN A 96 4.84 4.86 -5.77
C GLN A 96 3.40 5.05 -6.25
N ASP A 97 2.64 5.94 -5.64
CA ASP A 97 1.26 6.23 -6.05
C ASP A 97 1.19 6.70 -7.52
N ALA A 98 2.12 7.55 -7.95
CA ALA A 98 2.21 7.99 -9.34
C ALA A 98 2.60 6.86 -10.31
N ILE A 99 3.40 5.88 -9.89
CA ILE A 99 3.70 4.67 -10.67
C ILE A 99 2.42 3.84 -10.81
N PHE A 100 1.73 3.53 -9.72
CA PHE A 100 0.50 2.73 -9.77
C PHE A 100 -0.61 3.41 -10.56
N GLN A 101 -0.73 4.73 -10.45
CA GLN A 101 -1.65 5.48 -11.29
C GLN A 101 -1.30 5.30 -12.77
N ARG A 102 -0.03 5.43 -13.16
CA ARG A 102 0.41 5.20 -14.55
C ARG A 102 0.15 3.76 -15.01
N LEU A 103 0.42 2.77 -14.17
CA LEU A 103 0.15 1.36 -14.49
C LEU A 103 -1.34 1.09 -14.70
N SER A 104 -2.23 1.78 -13.99
CA SER A 104 -3.68 1.61 -14.22
C SER A 104 -4.17 2.14 -15.57
N TYR A 105 -3.37 2.92 -16.30
CA TYR A 105 -3.64 3.34 -17.70
C TYR A 105 -2.71 2.68 -18.72
N ALA A 106 -1.79 1.81 -18.28
CA ALA A 106 -0.84 1.15 -19.17
C ALA A 106 -1.50 0.05 -19.99
N GLU A 107 -0.97 -0.21 -21.17
CA GLU A 107 -1.36 -1.36 -21.99
C GLU A 107 -0.44 -2.54 -21.67
N PHE A 108 -0.99 -3.57 -21.03
CA PHE A 108 -0.26 -4.82 -20.83
C PHE A 108 -0.70 -5.86 -21.86
N PRO A 109 0.23 -6.66 -22.41
CA PRO A 109 -0.12 -7.82 -23.22
C PRO A 109 -1.06 -8.79 -22.48
N GLU A 110 -1.90 -9.51 -23.21
CA GLU A 110 -2.88 -10.45 -22.65
C GLU A 110 -2.25 -11.50 -21.72
N HIS A 111 -1.07 -12.02 -22.08
CA HIS A 111 -0.35 -12.99 -21.25
C HIS A 111 0.13 -12.45 -19.89
N ILE A 112 0.31 -11.12 -19.78
CA ILE A 112 0.65 -10.43 -18.52
C ILE A 112 -0.59 -10.23 -17.67
N GLN A 113 -1.71 -9.86 -18.31
CA GLN A 113 -3.02 -9.64 -17.68
C GLN A 113 -3.81 -10.93 -17.40
N ARG A 114 -3.15 -12.10 -17.48
CA ARG A 114 -3.75 -13.37 -17.07
C ARG A 114 -4.24 -13.28 -15.62
N SER A 115 -5.16 -14.17 -15.26
CA SER A 115 -5.74 -14.22 -13.92
C SER A 115 -4.69 -14.18 -12.80
N VAL A 116 -5.07 -13.57 -11.68
CA VAL A 116 -4.24 -13.46 -10.49
C VAL A 116 -4.73 -14.47 -9.47
N ARG A 117 -3.82 -15.29 -8.94
CA ARG A 117 -4.14 -16.24 -7.85
C ARG A 117 -3.66 -15.66 -6.53
N CYS A 118 -4.60 -15.48 -5.61
CA CYS A 118 -4.38 -14.93 -4.29
C CYS A 118 -4.62 -16.00 -3.22
N LEU A 119 -3.64 -16.21 -2.36
CA LEU A 119 -3.81 -16.97 -1.12
C LEU A 119 -4.15 -15.98 0.00
N TYR A 120 -5.27 -16.17 0.71
CA TYR A 120 -5.70 -15.30 1.80
C TYR A 120 -5.77 -16.10 3.11
N LEU A 121 -4.90 -15.78 4.06
CA LEU A 121 -4.67 -16.56 5.27
C LEU A 121 -5.03 -15.77 6.53
N ALA A 122 -5.45 -16.47 7.59
CA ALA A 122 -5.50 -15.92 8.93
C ALA A 122 -4.12 -16.05 9.63
N SER A 123 -3.84 -15.21 10.64
CA SER A 123 -2.55 -15.26 11.38
C SER A 123 -2.22 -16.61 12.03
N HIS A 124 -3.22 -17.40 12.38
CA HIS A 124 -3.04 -18.67 13.07
C HIS A 124 -2.98 -19.88 12.11
N SER A 125 -3.15 -19.65 10.81
CA SER A 125 -3.19 -20.69 9.78
C SER A 125 -1.85 -21.38 9.53
N GLY A 126 -0.74 -20.94 10.17
CA GLY A 126 0.56 -21.62 10.23
C GLY A 126 1.04 -22.24 8.92
N ALA A 127 1.79 -23.34 8.96
CA ALA A 127 2.02 -24.21 7.80
C ALA A 127 0.79 -25.09 7.45
N SER A 128 -0.29 -24.99 8.26
CA SER A 128 -1.51 -25.76 8.06
C SER A 128 -2.29 -25.38 6.81
N TRP A 129 -2.03 -24.22 6.18
CA TRP A 129 -2.68 -23.85 4.90
C TRP A 129 -2.49 -24.90 3.80
N GLN A 130 -1.42 -25.70 3.85
CA GLN A 130 -1.18 -26.80 2.90
C GLN A 130 -2.17 -27.97 3.07
N ARG A 131 -2.75 -28.12 4.26
CA ARG A 131 -3.65 -29.22 4.64
C ARG A 131 -5.05 -28.75 5.06
N GLY A 132 -5.24 -27.46 5.25
CA GLY A 132 -6.48 -26.84 5.71
C GLY A 132 -7.56 -26.80 4.63
N SER A 133 -8.82 -26.80 5.07
CA SER A 133 -9.94 -26.47 4.21
C SER A 133 -9.82 -25.02 3.78
N MET A 134 -9.81 -24.78 2.48
CA MET A 134 -9.87 -23.44 1.90
C MET A 134 -11.18 -23.33 1.15
N GLU A 135 -11.83 -22.19 1.28
CA GLU A 135 -12.93 -21.80 0.42
C GLU A 135 -12.38 -21.07 -0.80
N ARG A 136 -12.96 -21.34 -1.97
CA ARG A 136 -12.52 -20.71 -3.21
C ARG A 136 -13.53 -19.70 -3.69
N TYR A 137 -13.01 -18.54 -4.05
CA TYR A 137 -13.80 -17.46 -4.59
C TYR A 137 -13.14 -16.94 -5.87
N TYR A 138 -13.95 -16.30 -6.72
CA TYR A 138 -13.41 -15.41 -7.73
C TYR A 138 -14.19 -14.11 -7.81
N CYS A 139 -13.55 -13.09 -8.34
CA CYS A 139 -14.19 -11.84 -8.75
C CYS A 139 -13.50 -11.27 -9.99
N ASP A 140 -14.17 -10.37 -10.70
CA ASP A 140 -13.63 -9.69 -11.88
C ASP A 140 -13.34 -8.22 -11.54
N LEU A 141 -12.09 -7.89 -11.25
CA LEU A 141 -11.72 -6.56 -10.79
C LEU A 141 -11.23 -5.69 -11.96
N GLN A 142 -11.79 -4.49 -12.11
CA GLN A 142 -11.20 -3.47 -12.99
C GLN A 142 -9.89 -2.97 -12.37
N VAL A 143 -8.76 -3.50 -12.88
CA VAL A 143 -7.39 -3.17 -12.44
C VAL A 143 -6.75 -2.13 -13.37
N VAL A 144 -6.87 -2.34 -14.68
CA VAL A 144 -6.36 -1.45 -15.74
C VAL A 144 -7.53 -0.82 -16.46
N ASN A 145 -7.64 0.50 -16.50
CA ASN A 145 -8.82 1.23 -16.96
C ASN A 145 -9.18 1.00 -18.44
N SER A 146 -8.19 0.70 -19.28
CA SER A 146 -8.35 0.49 -20.72
C SER A 146 -8.55 -0.97 -21.12
N SER A 147 -8.44 -1.92 -20.19
CA SER A 147 -8.46 -3.36 -20.46
C SER A 147 -9.71 -4.05 -19.89
N PRO A 148 -10.04 -5.27 -20.32
CA PRO A 148 -11.06 -6.07 -19.68
C PRO A 148 -10.78 -6.27 -18.18
N PRO A 149 -11.83 -6.49 -17.36
CA PRO A 149 -11.65 -6.80 -15.94
C PRO A 149 -10.72 -8.00 -15.73
N THR A 150 -9.83 -7.88 -14.74
CA THR A 150 -8.92 -8.94 -14.34
C THR A 150 -9.63 -9.90 -13.41
N ARG A 151 -9.65 -11.19 -13.77
CA ARG A 151 -10.14 -12.22 -12.87
C ARG A 151 -9.14 -12.52 -11.76
N ILE A 152 -9.60 -12.44 -10.52
CA ILE A 152 -8.84 -12.80 -9.33
C ILE A 152 -9.47 -14.06 -8.74
N PHE A 153 -8.64 -15.08 -8.48
CA PHE A 153 -9.02 -16.28 -7.75
C PHE A 153 -8.47 -16.17 -6.33
N PHE A 154 -9.34 -16.32 -5.34
CA PHE A 154 -8.95 -16.36 -3.93
C PHE A 154 -9.10 -17.77 -3.40
N ASP A 155 -8.01 -18.30 -2.85
CA ASP A 155 -8.07 -19.43 -1.93
C ASP A 155 -8.00 -18.84 -0.52
N VAL A 156 -9.14 -18.88 0.18
CA VAL A 156 -9.33 -18.23 1.48
C VAL A 156 -9.36 -19.29 2.55
N ASP A 157 -8.53 -19.12 3.57
CA ASP A 157 -8.53 -20.00 4.73
C ASP A 157 -9.88 -19.90 5.46
N ILE A 158 -10.46 -21.05 5.83
CA ILE A 158 -11.76 -21.12 6.50
C ILE A 158 -11.80 -20.30 7.79
N ASP A 159 -10.65 -20.10 8.43
CA ASP A 159 -10.52 -19.35 9.65
C ASP A 159 -10.65 -17.82 9.44
N VAL A 160 -10.69 -17.36 8.18
CA VAL A 160 -10.93 -15.97 7.81
C VAL A 160 -12.43 -15.70 7.74
N GLN A 161 -13.07 -15.70 8.92
CA GLN A 161 -14.54 -15.65 9.07
C GLN A 161 -15.23 -14.42 8.46
N HIS A 162 -14.48 -13.38 8.12
CA HIS A 162 -15.03 -12.10 7.67
C HIS A 162 -14.66 -11.72 6.24
N PHE A 163 -13.90 -12.55 5.50
CA PHE A 163 -13.43 -12.17 4.16
C PHE A 163 -14.58 -11.74 3.23
N CYS A 164 -15.64 -12.54 3.12
CA CYS A 164 -16.78 -12.23 2.24
C CYS A 164 -17.51 -10.95 2.64
N ILE A 165 -17.69 -10.73 3.95
CA ILE A 165 -18.36 -9.53 4.49
C ILE A 165 -17.48 -8.30 4.23
N GLU A 166 -16.19 -8.40 4.51
CA GLU A 166 -15.22 -7.32 4.26
C GLU A 166 -15.15 -6.97 2.77
N TRP A 167 -15.09 -7.98 1.90
CA TRP A 167 -15.12 -7.78 0.45
C TRP A 167 -16.41 -7.08 0.01
N TYR A 168 -17.56 -7.56 0.47
CA TYR A 168 -18.85 -6.98 0.12
C TYR A 168 -18.95 -5.52 0.53
N ASN A 169 -18.60 -5.19 1.77
CA ASN A 169 -18.60 -3.82 2.28
C ASN A 169 -17.66 -2.91 1.47
N SER A 170 -16.47 -3.41 1.12
CA SER A 170 -15.52 -2.69 0.25
C SER A 170 -16.10 -2.38 -1.14
N SER A 171 -16.86 -3.32 -1.69
CA SER A 171 -17.40 -3.24 -3.06
C SER A 171 -18.56 -2.24 -3.18
N VAL A 172 -19.47 -2.22 -2.19
CA VAL A 172 -20.65 -1.35 -2.16
C VAL A 172 -20.25 0.12 -2.15
N GLU A 173 -19.28 0.47 -1.31
CA GLU A 173 -18.81 1.85 -1.18
C GLU A 173 -18.10 2.37 -2.43
N SER A 174 -17.52 1.47 -3.23
CA SER A 174 -16.91 1.82 -4.52
C SER A 174 -17.93 2.10 -5.63
N ARG A 175 -19.22 2.26 -5.29
CA ARG A 175 -20.36 2.36 -6.22
C ARG A 175 -20.44 1.12 -7.12
N GLY A 176 -20.47 -0.04 -6.47
CA GLY A 176 -20.32 -1.37 -7.04
C GLY A 176 -20.83 -1.53 -8.47
N SER A 177 -19.89 -1.58 -9.42
CA SER A 177 -20.11 -2.22 -10.70
C SER A 177 -20.33 -3.72 -10.44
N PRO A 178 -21.23 -4.41 -11.19
CA PRO A 178 -21.45 -5.86 -11.09
C PRO A 178 -20.16 -6.69 -11.15
N LEU A 179 -19.11 -6.13 -11.73
CA LEU A 179 -17.78 -6.74 -11.89
C LEU A 179 -17.16 -7.18 -10.55
N GLN A 180 -17.41 -6.46 -9.45
CA GLN A 180 -16.75 -6.72 -8.16
C GLN A 180 -17.46 -7.78 -7.30
N GLN A 181 -18.50 -8.45 -7.81
CA GLN A 181 -19.24 -9.44 -7.05
C GLN A 181 -18.40 -10.70 -6.82
N LEU A 182 -18.25 -11.08 -5.56
CA LEU A 182 -17.56 -12.30 -5.16
C LEU A 182 -18.45 -13.52 -5.46
N THR A 183 -17.92 -14.49 -6.20
CA THR A 183 -18.62 -15.74 -6.51
C THR A 183 -17.91 -16.91 -5.86
N ASN A 184 -18.63 -17.69 -5.07
CA ASN A 184 -18.12 -18.91 -4.46
C ASN A 184 -18.01 -20.01 -5.53
N ILE A 185 -16.86 -20.68 -5.57
CA ILE A 185 -16.62 -21.84 -6.43
C ILE A 185 -16.98 -23.08 -5.60
N THR A 186 -18.22 -23.54 -5.73
CA THR A 186 -18.66 -24.77 -5.06
C THR A 186 -17.99 -25.95 -5.76
N GLU A 187 -16.94 -26.50 -5.16
CA GLU A 187 -16.20 -27.65 -5.71
C GLU A 187 -17.05 -28.92 -5.62
N SER A 188 -17.91 -29.13 -6.62
CA SER A 188 -18.28 -30.48 -7.03
C SER A 188 -17.07 -31.05 -7.79
N THR A 189 -16.31 -31.96 -7.17
CA THR A 189 -15.34 -32.84 -7.85
C THR A 189 -14.10 -32.20 -8.50
N MET A 190 -13.34 -31.36 -7.79
CA MET A 190 -11.91 -31.23 -8.08
C MET A 190 -11.09 -31.81 -6.92
N GLN A 191 -10.36 -32.89 -7.20
CA GLN A 191 -9.32 -33.37 -6.29
C GLN A 191 -8.37 -32.19 -6.06
N LEU A 192 -8.28 -31.71 -4.82
CA LEU A 192 -7.26 -30.77 -4.41
C LEU A 192 -5.90 -31.41 -4.74
N GLY A 193 -5.33 -31.05 -5.89
CA GLY A 193 -3.90 -31.24 -6.11
C GLY A 193 -3.15 -30.55 -4.98
N GLU A 194 -1.97 -31.07 -4.66
CA GLU A 194 -1.07 -30.48 -3.67
C GLU A 194 -0.84 -29.00 -4.02
N ARG A 195 -1.38 -28.09 -3.20
CA ARG A 195 -1.28 -26.64 -3.44
C ARG A 195 0.13 -26.19 -3.06
N ARG A 196 0.85 -25.59 -4.02
CA ARG A 196 2.19 -25.07 -3.77
C ARG A 196 2.13 -23.56 -3.64
N LEU A 197 2.93 -23.00 -2.74
CA LEU A 197 2.99 -21.55 -2.55
C LEU A 197 3.36 -20.83 -3.86
N ALA A 198 4.23 -21.45 -4.66
CA ALA A 198 4.67 -20.94 -5.96
C ALA A 198 3.55 -20.83 -7.01
N ASP A 199 2.38 -21.45 -6.77
CA ASP A 199 1.23 -21.37 -7.67
C ASP A 199 0.43 -20.06 -7.52
N TYR A 200 0.69 -19.31 -6.44
CA TYR A 200 0.02 -18.05 -6.13
C TYR A 200 0.86 -16.86 -6.58
N ASP A 201 0.23 -15.83 -7.11
CA ASP A 201 0.90 -14.59 -7.49
C ASP A 201 0.99 -13.60 -6.31
N CYS A 202 0.01 -13.65 -5.41
CA CYS A 202 0.01 -12.84 -4.20
C CYS A 202 -0.48 -13.61 -2.99
N VAL A 203 0.02 -13.22 -1.83
CA VAL A 203 -0.30 -13.81 -0.53
C VAL A 203 -0.69 -12.69 0.42
N VAL A 204 -1.89 -12.80 1.00
CA VAL A 204 -2.42 -11.85 1.97
C VAL A 204 -2.56 -12.57 3.30
N VAL A 205 -1.95 -12.01 4.35
CA VAL A 205 -2.10 -12.50 5.71
C VAL A 205 -2.87 -11.49 6.52
N ASP A 206 -4.08 -11.87 6.92
CA ASP A 206 -4.95 -11.11 7.80
C ASP A 206 -4.74 -11.56 9.25
N ALA A 207 -4.04 -10.74 10.01
CA ALA A 207 -3.50 -11.11 11.29
C ALA A 207 -4.14 -10.39 12.47
N ASP A 208 -4.37 -11.13 13.54
CA ASP A 208 -4.53 -10.55 14.87
C ASP A 208 -3.15 -10.25 15.48
N TYR A 209 -2.74 -8.99 15.37
CA TYR A 209 -1.48 -8.49 15.89
C TYR A 209 -1.48 -8.36 17.42
N GLY A 210 -2.62 -8.56 18.08
CA GLY A 210 -2.69 -8.70 19.54
C GLY A 210 -1.98 -9.96 20.07
N ASN A 211 -1.72 -10.95 19.21
CA ASN A 211 -1.08 -12.22 19.57
C ASN A 211 0.21 -12.47 18.75
N ALA A 212 1.20 -11.60 18.93
CA ALA A 212 2.41 -11.56 18.11
C ALA A 212 3.22 -12.87 18.05
N TYR A 213 3.26 -13.66 19.13
CA TYR A 213 4.13 -14.85 19.20
C TYR A 213 3.75 -15.94 18.21
N ARG A 214 2.46 -16.25 18.05
CA ARG A 214 2.00 -17.30 17.11
C ARG A 214 2.08 -16.85 15.65
N MET A 215 1.89 -15.56 15.41
CA MET A 215 1.94 -14.95 14.09
C MET A 215 3.35 -15.04 13.48
N TYR A 216 4.38 -14.79 14.29
CA TYR A 216 5.76 -14.66 13.83
C TYR A 216 6.26 -15.89 13.05
N ARG A 217 6.18 -17.09 13.66
CA ARG A 217 6.72 -18.32 13.05
C ARG A 217 6.03 -18.67 11.72
N GLY A 218 4.70 -18.52 11.65
CA GLY A 218 3.96 -18.82 10.43
C GLY A 218 4.30 -17.89 9.27
N ILE A 219 4.45 -16.60 9.54
CA ILE A 219 4.84 -15.61 8.53
C ILE A 219 6.28 -15.82 8.08
N GLU A 220 7.20 -16.15 8.98
CA GLU A 220 8.60 -16.40 8.65
C GLU A 220 8.77 -17.55 7.64
N GLU A 221 8.15 -18.70 7.88
CA GLU A 221 8.20 -19.86 6.96
C GLU A 221 7.57 -19.54 5.59
N LEU A 222 6.43 -18.84 5.61
CA LEU A 222 5.71 -18.42 4.41
C LEU A 222 6.57 -17.48 3.56
N VAL A 223 7.06 -16.40 4.16
CA VAL A 223 7.81 -15.32 3.50
C VAL A 223 9.18 -15.82 3.00
N SER A 224 9.82 -16.76 3.71
CA SER A 224 11.06 -17.41 3.30
C SER A 224 10.88 -18.31 2.07
N SER A 225 9.66 -18.81 1.84
CA SER A 225 9.32 -19.66 0.71
C SER A 225 8.84 -18.88 -0.52
N MET A 226 8.67 -17.55 -0.40
CA MET A 226 8.19 -16.71 -1.49
C MET A 226 9.28 -16.36 -2.50
N THR A 227 8.87 -16.19 -3.75
CA THR A 227 9.75 -15.78 -4.86
C THR A 227 9.64 -14.28 -5.13
N PRO A 228 10.66 -13.64 -5.75
CA PRO A 228 10.59 -12.21 -6.11
C PRO A 228 9.41 -11.82 -7.00
N LEU A 229 8.82 -12.79 -7.72
CA LEU A 229 7.67 -12.58 -8.59
C LEU A 229 6.35 -12.50 -7.83
N GLN A 230 6.35 -12.87 -6.55
CA GLN A 230 5.15 -12.85 -5.71
C GLN A 230 5.05 -11.54 -4.93
N THR A 231 3.82 -11.21 -4.54
CA THR A 231 3.52 -10.03 -3.72
C THR A 231 2.99 -10.47 -2.37
N PHE A 232 3.60 -9.98 -1.30
CA PHE A 232 3.14 -10.25 0.06
C PHE A 232 2.39 -9.03 0.62
N ILE A 233 1.25 -9.25 1.25
CA ILE A 233 0.55 -8.21 1.98
C ILE A 233 0.21 -8.75 3.34
N THR A 234 0.41 -7.94 4.37
CA THR A 234 -0.15 -8.24 5.67
C THR A 234 -1.03 -7.10 6.14
N THR A 235 -2.13 -7.49 6.75
CA THR A 235 -3.20 -6.60 7.20
C THR A 235 -3.78 -7.19 8.47
N GLY A 236 -4.68 -6.45 9.13
CA GLY A 236 -5.43 -7.00 10.26
C GLY A 236 -5.66 -6.01 11.39
N TRP A 237 -5.79 -6.56 12.59
CA TRP A 237 -6.39 -5.87 13.73
C TRP A 237 -5.43 -5.85 14.93
N LEU A 238 -5.54 -4.78 15.71
CA LEU A 238 -4.83 -4.59 16.98
C LEU A 238 -5.88 -4.42 18.08
N HIS A 239 -6.47 -5.52 18.57
CA HIS A 239 -7.59 -5.48 19.51
C HIS A 239 -7.29 -4.74 20.82
N TYR A 240 -6.04 -4.73 21.28
CA TYR A 240 -5.67 -4.26 22.62
C TYR A 240 -5.06 -2.86 22.68
N SER A 241 -4.78 -2.23 21.54
CA SER A 241 -4.03 -0.97 21.55
C SER A 241 -4.94 0.26 21.48
N ARG A 242 -5.63 0.53 22.61
CA ARG A 242 -6.45 1.76 22.79
C ARG A 242 -5.65 3.07 22.65
N ARG A 243 -4.32 2.99 22.61
CA ARG A 243 -3.41 4.15 22.54
C ARG A 243 -3.01 4.54 21.12
N LEU A 244 -3.31 3.73 20.09
CA LEU A 244 -2.93 4.05 18.72
C LEU A 244 -3.99 4.95 18.09
N VAL A 245 -3.62 6.23 17.96
CA VAL A 245 -4.53 7.30 17.52
C VAL A 245 -4.53 7.44 16.00
N THR A 246 -3.57 6.85 15.27
CA THR A 246 -3.47 7.05 13.82
C THR A 246 -3.29 5.73 13.07
N SER A 247 -3.61 5.72 11.77
CA SER A 247 -3.37 4.54 10.91
C SER A 247 -1.86 4.26 10.80
N LEU A 248 -1.04 5.31 10.81
CA LEU A 248 0.41 5.17 10.88
C LEU A 248 0.85 4.45 12.16
N ASP A 249 0.36 4.86 13.33
CA ASP A 249 0.73 4.21 14.61
C ASP A 249 0.37 2.72 14.62
N ARG A 250 -0.77 2.35 14.03
CA ARG A 250 -1.19 0.96 13.85
C ARG A 250 -0.21 0.19 12.98
N MET A 251 0.15 0.72 11.81
CA MET A 251 1.10 0.04 10.93
C MET A 251 2.50 -0.05 11.53
N LYS A 252 2.93 0.95 12.31
CA LYS A 252 4.18 0.89 13.09
C LYS A 252 4.14 -0.26 14.09
N GLU A 253 3.02 -0.41 14.80
CA GLU A 253 2.87 -1.48 15.78
C GLU A 253 2.81 -2.86 15.09
N MET A 254 2.09 -2.99 13.97
CA MET A 254 2.10 -4.20 13.14
C MET A 254 3.54 -4.57 12.72
N PHE A 255 4.33 -3.59 12.27
CA PHE A 255 5.72 -3.80 11.92
C PHE A 255 6.58 -4.27 13.11
N ARG A 256 6.35 -3.73 14.31
CA ARG A 256 7.04 -4.18 15.53
C ARG A 256 6.64 -5.60 15.93
N CYS A 257 5.36 -5.95 15.85
CA CYS A 257 4.86 -7.30 16.10
C CYS A 257 5.44 -8.33 15.11
N LEU A 258 5.88 -7.90 13.93
CA LEU A 258 6.61 -8.70 12.95
C LEU A 258 8.12 -8.77 13.22
N GLY A 259 8.60 -8.32 14.38
CA GLY A 259 10.03 -8.37 14.75
C GLY A 259 10.83 -7.10 14.41
N GLY A 260 10.18 -6.04 13.90
CA GLY A 260 10.82 -4.74 13.71
C GLY A 260 11.95 -4.76 12.66
N PHE A 261 13.16 -4.34 13.02
CA PHE A 261 14.34 -4.45 12.13
C PHE A 261 15.26 -5.61 12.46
N TYR A 262 15.21 -6.12 13.68
CA TYR A 262 16.18 -7.09 14.17
C TYR A 262 15.83 -8.49 13.70
N ASP A 263 14.55 -8.85 13.82
CA ASP A 263 14.06 -10.19 13.56
C ASP A 263 12.85 -10.13 12.64
N ASN A 264 12.86 -9.37 11.54
CA ASN A 264 11.67 -9.25 10.70
C ASN A 264 11.79 -10.06 9.40
N PRO A 265 10.92 -11.07 9.19
CA PRO A 265 10.98 -11.91 7.99
C PRO A 265 10.74 -11.12 6.71
N LEU A 266 10.01 -10.01 6.79
CA LEU A 266 9.76 -9.12 5.64
C LEU A 266 11.04 -8.44 5.15
N LEU A 267 12.04 -8.24 6.01
CA LEU A 267 13.31 -7.66 5.58
C LEU A 267 14.20 -8.66 4.85
N GLN A 268 13.98 -9.96 5.05
CA GLN A 268 14.77 -11.02 4.44
C GLN A 268 14.24 -11.47 3.08
N THR A 269 12.95 -11.29 2.80
CA THR A 269 12.39 -11.71 1.51
C THR A 269 12.81 -10.83 0.34
N SER A 270 12.90 -11.42 -0.84
CA SER A 270 13.11 -10.71 -2.10
C SER A 270 11.79 -10.23 -2.73
N SER A 271 10.65 -10.66 -2.16
CA SER A 271 9.31 -10.29 -2.62
C SER A 271 8.96 -8.85 -2.25
N SER A 272 8.19 -8.16 -3.10
CA SER A 272 7.56 -6.90 -2.68
C SER A 272 6.58 -7.18 -1.56
N TRP A 273 6.59 -6.34 -0.53
CA TRP A 273 5.61 -6.43 0.55
C TRP A 273 5.04 -5.08 0.97
N ARG A 274 3.81 -5.13 1.50
CA ARG A 274 3.18 -4.00 2.18
C ARG A 274 2.50 -4.43 3.48
N ILE A 275 2.61 -3.58 4.49
CA ILE A 275 1.74 -3.59 5.66
C ILE A 275 0.58 -2.67 5.34
N TRP A 276 -0.65 -3.17 5.33
CA TRP A 276 -1.84 -2.40 4.99
C TRP A 276 -2.72 -2.21 6.22
N CYS A 277 -3.14 -0.97 6.49
CA CYS A 277 -4.05 -0.67 7.58
C CYS A 277 -5.50 -0.85 7.11
N LYS A 278 -6.24 -1.79 7.71
CA LYS A 278 -7.68 -1.96 7.44
C LYS A 278 -8.52 -0.76 7.87
N HIS A 279 -8.14 -0.09 8.95
CA HIS A 279 -8.98 0.95 9.57
C HIS A 279 -8.45 2.36 9.38
N THR A 280 -9.29 3.23 8.83
CA THR A 280 -9.15 4.68 8.93
C THR A 280 -9.90 5.19 10.17
N MET A 281 -9.33 6.18 10.86
CA MET A 281 -9.86 6.74 12.11
C MET A 281 -11.25 7.38 11.99
N THR A 282 -11.69 7.74 10.79
CA THR A 282 -12.75 8.72 10.58
C THR A 282 -14.14 8.13 10.29
N GLU A 283 -14.27 6.82 10.02
CA GLU A 283 -15.58 6.23 9.70
C GLU A 283 -15.68 4.76 10.14
N ASP A 284 -16.87 4.37 10.58
CA ASP A 284 -17.29 2.99 10.93
C ASP A 284 -17.23 2.00 9.73
N THR A 285 -16.78 2.48 8.57
CA THR A 285 -16.61 1.73 7.33
C THR A 285 -15.22 1.07 7.28
N SER A 286 -15.06 0.09 8.16
CA SER A 286 -13.86 -0.74 8.41
C SER A 286 -13.26 -1.47 7.19
N CYS A 287 -13.87 -1.36 6.01
CA CYS A 287 -13.57 -2.21 4.86
C CYS A 287 -13.07 -1.43 3.62
N ARG A 288 -12.93 -0.10 3.65
CA ARG A 288 -12.62 0.73 2.45
C ARG A 288 -11.39 0.33 1.62
N ASN A 289 -10.54 -0.51 2.16
CA ASN A 289 -9.19 -0.72 1.66
C ASN A 289 -8.96 -2.07 0.95
N LEU A 290 -9.87 -3.06 1.02
CA LEU A 290 -9.56 -4.39 0.47
C LEU A 290 -9.49 -4.39 -1.06
N VAL A 291 -10.44 -3.71 -1.71
CA VAL A 291 -10.47 -3.58 -3.18
C VAL A 291 -9.26 -2.78 -3.68
N GLU A 292 -8.90 -1.69 -3.00
CA GLU A 292 -7.71 -0.88 -3.32
C GLU A 292 -6.42 -1.68 -3.14
N MET A 293 -6.31 -2.42 -2.05
CA MET A 293 -5.21 -3.33 -1.76
C MET A 293 -5.06 -4.40 -2.84
N MET A 294 -6.16 -5.02 -3.28
CA MET A 294 -6.12 -6.01 -4.34
C MET A 294 -5.84 -5.42 -5.73
N ARG A 295 -6.34 -4.23 -6.04
CA ARG A 295 -5.93 -3.50 -7.27
C ARG A 295 -4.43 -3.27 -7.28
N TRP A 296 -3.88 -2.81 -6.14
CA TRP A 296 -2.45 -2.62 -6.00
C TRP A 296 -1.68 -3.92 -6.21
N ALA A 297 -2.09 -5.01 -5.55
CA ALA A 297 -1.45 -6.32 -5.69
C ALA A 297 -1.43 -6.80 -7.15
N CYS A 298 -2.55 -6.64 -7.86
CA CYS A 298 -2.64 -7.03 -9.27
C CYS A 298 -1.70 -6.20 -10.16
N LEU A 299 -1.64 -4.87 -9.95
CA LEU A 299 -0.72 -4.01 -10.70
C LEU A 299 0.75 -4.37 -10.45
N ASP A 300 1.12 -4.67 -9.20
CA ASP A 300 2.47 -5.13 -8.84
C ASP A 300 2.80 -6.48 -9.51
N VAL A 301 1.84 -7.42 -9.53
CA VAL A 301 1.97 -8.70 -10.24
C VAL A 301 2.14 -8.49 -11.75
N PHE A 302 1.33 -7.63 -12.39
CA PHE A 302 1.46 -7.32 -13.82
C PHE A 302 2.80 -6.68 -14.14
N TRP A 303 3.23 -5.74 -13.30
CA TRP A 303 4.54 -5.11 -13.41
C TRP A 303 5.67 -6.15 -13.35
N LYS A 304 5.66 -7.06 -12.38
CA LYS A 304 6.66 -8.14 -12.25
C LYS A 304 6.65 -9.09 -13.44
N ARG A 305 5.47 -9.56 -13.85
CA ARG A 305 5.30 -10.46 -15.01
C ARG A 305 5.82 -9.84 -16.31
N SER A 306 5.70 -8.52 -16.47
CA SER A 306 6.15 -7.82 -17.68
C SER A 306 7.66 -7.87 -17.90
N GLY A 307 8.44 -8.25 -16.88
CA GLY A 307 9.90 -8.27 -16.97
C GLY A 307 10.53 -6.87 -17.09
N LEU A 308 9.75 -5.81 -16.97
CA LEU A 308 10.23 -4.43 -16.89
C LEU A 308 11.06 -4.15 -15.63
N VAL A 309 11.13 -5.12 -14.71
CA VAL A 309 12.12 -5.18 -13.63
C VAL A 309 13.49 -5.58 -14.19
N ARG A 310 14.07 -4.74 -15.06
CA ARG A 310 15.50 -4.76 -15.39
C ARG A 310 15.98 -3.36 -15.81
N ARG A 311 16.27 -2.53 -14.81
CA ARG A 311 17.42 -1.61 -14.76
C ARG A 311 17.53 -1.02 -13.35
#